data_AF-A0A378QMP0-F1
#
_entry.id   AF-A0A378QMP0-F1
#
_cell.length_a   1.000
_cell.length_b   1.000
_cell.length_c   1.000
_cell.angle_alpha   90.00
_cell.angle_beta   90.00
_cell.angle_gamma   90.00
#
_symmetry.space_group_name_H-M   'P 1'
#
loop_
_entity.id
_entity.type
_entity.pdbx_description
1 polymer ?
#
loop_
_entity_poly.entity_id
_entity_poly.type
_entity_poly.pdbx_seq_one_letter_code
_entity_poly.pdbx_strand_id
1 'polypeptide(L)'
;MSKLSDDEQKAVIAEASSLFRSHKAVCAGWENDGVTNNGWISVDDRLPPLETVVLVYQRPLRYVLTAEYLGDSWEFSELMPSDTRVTHWQPLPQPPKE
;
A
#
# COMPACT_ATOMS: atom_id res chain seq x y z
N MET A 1 14.36 -23.53 27.27
CA MET A 1 13.61 -23.25 26.03
C MET A 1 14.16 -24.17 24.95
N SER A 2 13.33 -25.07 24.39
CA SER A 2 13.78 -25.95 23.32
C SER A 2 14.00 -25.11 22.06
N LYS A 3 15.18 -25.22 21.44
CA LYS A 3 15.43 -24.63 20.12
C LYS A 3 14.64 -25.44 19.10
N LEU A 4 13.98 -24.76 18.16
CA LEU A 4 13.38 -25.41 17.00
C LEU A 4 14.44 -26.22 16.26
N SER A 5 14.08 -27.43 15.89
CA SER A 5 14.88 -28.26 14.98
C SER A 5 15.03 -27.58 13.61
N ASP A 6 16.06 -27.97 12.87
CA ASP A 6 16.35 -27.40 11.56
C ASP A 6 15.19 -27.60 10.57
N ASP A 7 14.45 -28.71 10.70
CA ASP A 7 13.26 -29.01 9.90
C ASP A 7 12.10 -28.05 10.19
N GLU A 8 11.88 -27.71 11.47
CA GLU A 8 10.86 -26.73 11.87
C GLU A 8 11.23 -25.32 11.39
N GLN A 9 12.51 -24.94 11.47
CA GLN A 9 12.96 -23.64 10.95
C GLN A 9 12.75 -23.53 9.44
N LYS A 10 13.05 -24.61 8.70
CA LYS A 10 12.85 -24.66 7.26
C LYS A 10 11.38 -24.60 6.86
N ALA A 11 10.51 -25.25 7.63
CA ALA A 11 9.06 -25.18 7.43
C ALA A 11 8.53 -23.75 7.64
N VAL A 12 8.95 -23.08 8.72
CA VAL A 12 8.57 -21.69 9.01
C VAL A 12 9.03 -20.73 7.90
N ILE A 13 10.25 -20.88 7.41
CA ILE A 13 10.78 -20.06 6.30
C ILE A 13 10.00 -20.31 5.00
N ALA A 14 9.65 -21.57 4.71
CA ALA A 14 8.88 -21.92 3.53
C ALA A 14 7.45 -21.36 3.58
N GLU A 15 6.81 -21.41 4.76
CA GLU A 15 5.48 -20.84 5.00
C GLU A 15 5.49 -19.32 4.88
N ALA A 16 6.45 -18.64 5.52
CA ALA A 16 6.63 -17.19 5.39
C ALA A 16 6.87 -16.79 3.92
N SER A 17 7.73 -17.51 3.21
CA SER A 17 7.99 -17.27 1.79
C SER A 17 6.74 -17.50 0.92
N SER A 18 5.90 -18.48 1.29
CA SER A 18 4.62 -18.75 0.64
C SER A 18 3.64 -17.60 0.86
N LEU A 19 3.51 -17.13 2.11
CA LEU A 19 2.72 -15.95 2.48
C LEU A 19 3.17 -14.71 1.71
N PHE A 20 4.47 -14.45 1.59
CA PHE A 20 5.00 -13.33 0.81
C PHE A 20 4.71 -13.48 -0.69
N ARG A 21 4.84 -14.70 -1.26
CA ARG A 21 4.46 -14.96 -2.66
C ARG A 21 2.98 -14.76 -2.91
N SER A 22 2.12 -15.27 -2.03
CA SER A 22 0.66 -15.06 -2.11
C SER A 22 0.30 -13.58 -1.96
N HIS A 23 0.98 -12.86 -1.09
CA HIS A 23 0.78 -11.42 -0.93
C HIS A 23 1.18 -10.63 -2.19
N LYS A 24 2.33 -10.97 -2.79
CA LYS A 24 2.79 -10.40 -4.07
C LYS A 24 1.85 -10.76 -5.21
N ALA A 25 1.31 -12.00 -5.22
CA ALA A 25 0.34 -12.47 -6.21
C ALA A 25 -1.03 -11.81 -6.05
N VAL A 26 -1.48 -11.49 -4.83
CA VAL A 26 -2.71 -10.72 -4.61
C VAL A 26 -2.53 -9.28 -5.12
N CYS A 27 -1.35 -8.68 -4.93
CA CYS A 27 -1.05 -7.37 -5.50
C CYS A 27 -0.95 -7.42 -7.05
N ALA A 28 -0.36 -8.46 -7.62
CA ALA A 28 -0.30 -8.69 -9.07
C ALA A 28 -1.63 -9.15 -9.68
N GLY A 29 -2.54 -9.73 -8.88
CA GLY A 29 -3.89 -10.11 -9.27
C GLY A 29 -4.79 -8.90 -9.50
N TRP A 30 -4.58 -7.82 -8.75
CA TRP A 30 -5.17 -6.51 -9.06
C TRP A 30 -4.69 -5.93 -10.40
N GLU A 31 -3.61 -6.44 -11.00
CA GLU A 31 -3.18 -6.06 -12.34
C GLU A 31 -3.85 -6.92 -13.45
N ASN A 32 -4.47 -8.06 -13.13
CA ASN A 32 -4.92 -9.04 -14.14
C ASN A 32 -6.39 -9.49 -14.06
N ASP A 33 -7.16 -9.12 -13.02
CA ASP A 33 -8.57 -9.54 -12.86
C ASP A 33 -9.60 -8.80 -13.75
N GLY A 34 -9.17 -8.06 -14.77
CA GLY A 34 -10.08 -7.28 -15.62
C GLY A 34 -10.80 -6.13 -14.89
N VAL A 35 -10.53 -5.93 -13.60
CA VAL A 35 -10.73 -4.67 -12.90
C VAL A 35 -9.59 -3.77 -13.34
N THR A 36 -9.85 -2.98 -14.38
CA THR A 36 -8.91 -1.93 -14.80
C THR A 36 -8.51 -1.11 -13.57
N ASN A 37 -7.22 -1.05 -13.24
CA ASN A 37 -6.69 -0.12 -12.26
C ASN A 37 -7.28 1.27 -12.60
N ASN A 38 -8.17 1.77 -11.73
CA ASN A 38 -9.03 2.92 -11.98
C ASN A 38 -8.30 4.25 -11.82
N GLY A 39 -6.98 4.26 -12.09
CA GLY A 39 -6.13 5.44 -12.04
C GLY A 39 -5.21 5.52 -10.82
N TRP A 40 -5.07 4.47 -10.00
CA TRP A 40 -4.10 4.46 -8.92
C TRP A 40 -2.67 4.34 -9.46
N ILE A 41 -1.80 5.18 -8.93
CA ILE A 41 -0.38 5.26 -9.27
C ILE A 41 0.41 4.75 -8.07
N SER A 42 1.28 3.76 -8.27
CA SER A 42 2.20 3.31 -7.22
C SER A 42 3.19 4.41 -6.87
N VAL A 43 3.47 4.59 -5.58
CA VAL A 43 4.51 5.54 -5.14
C VAL A 43 5.91 5.16 -5.63
N ASP A 44 6.12 3.88 -5.96
CA ASP A 44 7.37 3.38 -6.54
C ASP A 44 7.48 3.72 -8.04
N ASP A 45 6.37 3.92 -8.74
CA ASP A 45 6.37 4.33 -10.15
C ASP A 45 6.57 5.84 -10.30
N ARG A 46 5.80 6.61 -9.52
CA ARG A 46 5.85 8.07 -9.52
C ARG A 46 5.21 8.63 -8.26
N LEU A 47 5.82 9.66 -7.69
CA LEU A 47 5.26 10.43 -6.58
C LEU A 47 4.41 11.61 -7.08
N PRO A 48 3.45 12.12 -6.29
CA PRO A 48 2.73 13.35 -6.63
C PRO A 48 3.68 14.55 -6.71
N PRO A 49 3.26 15.67 -7.32
CA PRO A 49 3.93 16.95 -7.13
C PRO A 49 3.95 17.34 -5.64
N LEU A 50 4.95 18.14 -5.25
CA LEU A 50 5.03 18.69 -3.90
C LEU A 50 3.79 19.53 -3.58
N GLU A 51 3.41 19.56 -2.30
CA GLU A 51 2.31 20.37 -1.77
C GLU A 51 0.98 20.12 -2.49
N THR A 52 0.77 18.86 -2.91
CA THR A 52 -0.46 18.45 -3.60
C THR A 52 -1.26 17.49 -2.72
N VAL A 53 -2.53 17.84 -2.50
CA VAL A 53 -3.50 16.96 -1.82
C VAL A 53 -4.04 15.94 -2.82
N VAL A 54 -3.89 14.66 -2.48
CA VAL A 54 -4.29 13.52 -3.32
C VAL A 54 -5.06 12.50 -2.50
N LEU A 55 -5.77 11.59 -3.18
CA LEU A 55 -6.23 10.36 -2.55
C LEU A 55 -5.03 9.42 -2.38
N VAL A 56 -4.93 8.78 -1.23
CA VAL A 56 -3.88 7.81 -0.91
C VAL A 56 -4.51 6.50 -0.45
N TYR A 57 -3.90 5.39 -0.87
CA TYR A 57 -4.16 4.06 -0.33
C TYR A 57 -3.02 3.67 0.61
N GLN A 58 -3.37 3.44 1.89
CA GLN A 58 -2.39 3.15 2.93
C GLN A 58 -2.53 1.76 3.55
N ARG A 59 -1.43 1.27 4.13
CA ARG A 59 -1.34 0.06 4.94
C ARG A 59 -0.89 0.43 6.36
N PRO A 60 -1.25 -0.36 7.40
CA PRO A 60 -1.88 -1.69 7.32
C PRO A 60 -3.41 -1.67 7.18
N LEU A 61 -4.08 -0.54 7.44
CA LEU A 61 -5.54 -0.51 7.57
C LEU A 61 -6.28 -0.65 6.24
N ARG A 62 -5.60 -0.48 5.10
CA ARG A 62 -6.18 -0.61 3.75
C ARG A 62 -7.29 0.42 3.48
N TYR A 63 -7.16 1.62 4.04
CA TYR A 63 -8.08 2.72 3.81
C TYR A 63 -7.65 3.64 2.67
N VAL A 64 -8.64 4.28 2.08
CA VAL A 64 -8.47 5.42 1.18
C VAL A 64 -8.84 6.69 1.93
N LEU A 65 -7.91 7.65 1.93
CA LEU A 65 -8.09 8.96 2.55
C LEU A 65 -7.35 10.02 1.73
N THR A 66 -7.44 11.28 2.13
CA THR A 66 -6.64 12.36 1.56
C THR A 66 -5.34 12.56 2.33
N ALA A 67 -4.26 12.86 1.61
CA ALA A 67 -2.99 13.28 2.21
C ALA A 67 -2.27 14.27 1.29
N GLU A 68 -1.45 15.13 1.88
CA GLU A 68 -0.55 16.03 1.18
C GLU A 68 0.86 15.43 1.12
N TYR A 69 1.49 15.49 -0.04
CA TYR A 69 2.86 15.02 -0.21
C TYR A 69 3.87 16.17 -0.06
N LEU A 70 4.73 16.07 0.95
CA LEU A 70 5.71 17.11 1.32
C LEU A 70 7.13 16.83 0.78
N GLY A 71 7.29 15.81 -0.07
CA GLY A 71 8.56 15.47 -0.72
C GLY A 71 9.34 14.33 -0.04
N ASP A 72 9.35 14.29 1.28
CA ASP A 72 9.95 13.18 2.04
C ASP A 72 8.93 12.44 2.93
N SER A 73 7.75 13.02 3.08
CA SER A 73 6.74 12.60 4.05
C SER A 73 5.32 12.89 3.54
N TRP A 74 4.36 12.30 4.22
CA TRP A 74 2.93 12.49 3.97
C TRP A 74 2.30 13.16 5.17
N GLU A 75 1.58 14.25 4.93
CA GLU A 75 0.75 14.90 5.94
C GLU A 75 -0.70 14.44 5.78
N PHE A 76 -1.28 13.92 6.85
CA PHE A 76 -2.64 13.42 6.89
C PHE A 76 -3.54 14.37 7.66
N SER A 77 -4.78 14.54 7.22
CA SER A 77 -5.79 15.33 7.93
C SER A 77 -6.22 14.70 9.26
N GLU A 78 -5.92 13.43 9.47
CA GLU A 78 -6.31 12.63 10.64
C GLU A 78 -5.09 12.00 11.31
N LEU A 79 -5.20 11.71 12.61
CA LEU A 79 -4.16 10.99 13.36
C LEU A 79 -4.02 9.56 12.81
N MET A 80 -2.88 9.28 12.17
CA MET A 80 -2.57 7.96 11.63
C MET A 80 -1.69 7.13 12.58
N PRO A 81 -1.82 5.78 12.57
CA PRO A 81 -0.86 4.90 13.20
C PRO A 81 0.57 5.20 12.73
N SER A 82 1.55 5.08 13.62
CA SER A 82 2.96 5.38 13.30
C SER A 82 3.58 4.47 12.24
N ASP A 83 2.99 3.29 12.00
CA ASP A 83 3.40 2.33 10.97
C ASP A 83 2.64 2.52 9.64
N THR A 84 1.89 3.61 9.50
CA THR A 84 1.15 3.92 8.27
C THR A 84 2.09 4.13 7.11
N ARG A 85 1.86 3.38 6.02
CA ARG A 85 2.61 3.48 4.77
C ARG A 85 1.67 3.70 3.61
N VAL A 86 1.82 4.83 2.92
CA VAL A 86 1.19 5.07 1.61
C VAL A 86 1.84 4.18 0.58
N THR A 87 1.03 3.51 -0.24
CA THR A 87 1.52 2.63 -1.32
C THR A 87 1.08 3.10 -2.70
N HIS A 88 -0.09 3.72 -2.81
CA HIS A 88 -0.61 4.23 -4.07
C HIS A 88 -1.31 5.57 -3.85
N TRP A 89 -1.39 6.38 -4.89
CA TRP A 89 -2.11 7.65 -4.88
C TRP A 89 -2.88 7.88 -6.18
N GLN A 90 -3.85 8.79 -6.15
CA GLN A 90 -4.61 9.26 -7.30
C GLN A 90 -4.98 10.74 -7.11
N PRO A 91 -5.03 11.57 -8.16
CA PRO A 91 -5.57 12.94 -8.04
C PRO A 91 -7.01 12.92 -7.49
N LEU A 92 -7.40 14.00 -6.81
CA LEU A 92 -8.77 14.17 -6.35
C LEU A 92 -9.74 14.19 -7.55
N PRO A 93 -10.92 13.56 -7.44
CA PRO A 93 -11.95 13.71 -8.46
C PRO A 93 -12.38 15.17 -8.57
N GLN A 94 -12.88 15.56 -9.74
CA GLN A 94 -13.52 16.87 -9.87
C GLN A 94 -14.74 16.94 -8.94
N PRO A 95 -14.98 18.09 -8.27
CA PRO A 95 -16.20 18.29 -7.51
C PRO A 95 -17.45 17.96 -8.35
N PRO A 96 -18.53 17.43 -7.75
CA PRO A 96 -19.78 17.24 -8.46
C PRO A 96 -20.29 18.57 -9.00
N LYS A 97 -21.04 18.52 -10.10
CA LYS A 97 -21.77 19.68 -10.60
C LYS A 97 -22.90 20.01 -9.63
N GLU A 98 -23.15 21.30 -9.42
CA GLU A 98 -24.31 21.79 -8.67
C GLU A 98 -25.63 21.42 -9.37
#